data_AF-A0A7Z2VEU0-F1
#
_entry.id   AF-A0A7Z2VEU0-F1
#
_cell.length_a   1.000
_cell.length_b   1.000
_cell.length_c   1.000
_cell.angle_alpha   90.00
_cell.angle_beta   90.00
_cell.angle_gamma   90.00
#
_symmetry.space_group_name_H-M   'P 1'
#
loop_
_entity.id
_entity.type
_entity.pdbx_description
1 polymer ?
#
loop_
_entity_poly.entity_id
_entity_poly.type
_entity_poly.pdbx_seq_one_letter_code
_entity_poly.pdbx_strand_id
1 'polypeptide(L)'
;MADKYPDTVKSLLDGDEKKVLAKAQSILKSIIRPEMGEFDKELAIYDYLATYGAYDYSSYALHTGRPVVPEDPPANPEAYNVYGALVDALAVCEGWSDAYQLLFTLVGLKSETPIGSLSGEPHKWVSVQVDGEWYQIEATKKAEKGSSSLYSSTFNFTYQDANDFLSYSGGDERAISQKYDYMNRMDRERNPDKSPFEFEEEEAAAAAERAKVATRQLTRKSTP
;
A
#
# COMPACT_ATOMS: atom_id res chain seq x y z
N MET A 1 -21.62 -1.17 -10.42
CA MET A 1 -21.21 -2.29 -9.54
C MET A 1 -22.47 -2.87 -8.92
N ALA A 2 -22.85 -4.09 -9.29
CA ALA A 2 -23.94 -4.77 -8.60
C ALA A 2 -23.47 -5.15 -7.21
N ASP A 3 -24.29 -4.91 -6.19
CA ASP A 3 -23.95 -5.24 -4.82
C ASP A 3 -23.84 -6.77 -4.68
N LYS A 4 -22.62 -7.29 -4.53
CA LYS A 4 -22.36 -8.74 -4.46
C LYS A 4 -22.95 -9.38 -3.20
N TYR A 5 -23.30 -8.57 -2.19
CA TYR A 5 -23.85 -9.07 -0.94
C TYR A 5 -25.38 -9.03 -0.98
N PRO A 6 -26.06 -10.18 -0.83
CA PRO A 6 -27.52 -10.17 -0.67
C PRO A 6 -27.87 -9.44 0.63
N ASP A 7 -29.03 -8.78 0.66
CA ASP A 7 -29.46 -7.96 1.80
C ASP A 7 -29.54 -8.77 3.12
N THR A 8 -29.75 -10.08 3.02
CA THR A 8 -29.69 -11.02 4.15
C THR A 8 -28.31 -11.06 4.79
N VAL A 9 -27.22 -11.06 4.01
CA VAL A 9 -25.85 -11.03 4.55
C VAL A 9 -25.51 -9.67 5.13
N LYS A 10 -25.94 -8.57 4.48
CA LYS A 10 -25.75 -7.22 5.04
C LYS A 10 -26.45 -7.01 6.37
N SER A 11 -27.57 -7.72 6.60
CA SER A 11 -28.30 -7.65 7.87
C SER A 11 -27.54 -8.25 9.05
N LEU A 12 -26.59 -9.17 8.78
CA LEU A 12 -25.76 -9.83 9.78
C LEU A 12 -24.55 -9.00 10.19
N LEU A 13 -24.19 -7.97 9.41
CA LEU A 13 -23.05 -7.12 9.71
C LEU A 13 -23.28 -6.28 10.96
N ASP A 14 -22.28 -6.14 11.80
CA ASP A 14 -22.29 -5.22 12.92
C ASP A 14 -22.16 -3.75 12.47
N GLY A 15 -22.09 -2.83 13.45
CA GLY A 15 -22.02 -1.39 13.16
C GLY A 15 -20.74 -0.98 12.43
N ASP A 16 -19.61 -1.61 12.74
CA ASP A 16 -18.31 -1.25 12.20
C ASP A 16 -18.07 -1.93 10.85
N GLU A 17 -18.50 -3.18 10.70
CA GLU A 17 -18.53 -3.88 9.41
C GLU A 17 -19.40 -3.13 8.38
N LYS A 18 -20.53 -2.55 8.80
CA LYS A 18 -21.37 -1.70 7.93
C LYS A 18 -20.65 -0.44 7.48
N LYS A 19 -19.91 0.24 8.38
CA LYS A 19 -19.12 1.42 8.01
C LYS A 19 -18.00 1.07 7.04
N VAL A 20 -17.31 -0.04 7.28
CA VAL A 20 -16.27 -0.58 6.38
C VAL A 20 -16.85 -0.85 5.00
N LEU A 21 -17.96 -1.59 4.91
CA LEU A 21 -18.59 -1.90 3.63
C LEU A 21 -19.04 -0.62 2.90
N ALA A 22 -19.69 0.31 3.61
CA ALA A 22 -20.13 1.58 3.02
C ALA A 22 -18.95 2.41 2.49
N LYS A 23 -17.85 2.47 3.24
CA LYS A 23 -16.64 3.18 2.83
C LYS A 23 -15.99 2.51 1.61
N ALA A 24 -15.84 1.18 1.62
CA ALA A 24 -15.32 0.41 0.49
C ALA A 24 -16.16 0.64 -0.78
N GLN A 25 -17.49 0.56 -0.67
CA GLN A 25 -18.40 0.84 -1.80
C GLN A 25 -18.27 2.27 -2.32
N SER A 26 -18.11 3.26 -1.42
CA SER A 26 -17.90 4.66 -1.80
C SER A 26 -16.59 4.84 -2.58
N ILE A 27 -15.50 4.21 -2.14
CA ILE A 27 -14.20 4.24 -2.82
C ILE A 27 -14.35 3.64 -4.21
N LEU A 28 -14.85 2.41 -4.31
CA LEU A 28 -14.99 1.70 -5.59
C LEU A 28 -15.88 2.44 -6.59
N LYS A 29 -16.95 3.09 -6.12
CA LYS A 29 -17.82 3.90 -6.97
C LYS A 29 -17.07 5.08 -7.61
N SER A 30 -16.04 5.60 -6.96
CA SER A 30 -15.26 6.74 -7.47
C SER A 30 -14.15 6.33 -8.45
N ILE A 31 -13.63 5.11 -8.35
CA ILE A 31 -12.45 4.67 -9.13
C ILE A 31 -12.76 3.58 -10.15
N ILE A 32 -13.83 2.78 -9.99
CA ILE A 32 -14.14 1.64 -10.86
C ILE A 32 -15.25 1.96 -11.83
N ARG A 33 -15.01 1.67 -13.11
CA ARG A 33 -16.00 1.73 -14.19
C ARG A 33 -16.33 0.31 -14.71
N PRO A 34 -17.58 0.05 -15.15
CA PRO A 34 -18.02 -1.30 -15.54
C PRO A 34 -17.17 -1.96 -16.65
N GLU A 35 -16.63 -1.17 -17.57
CA GLU A 35 -15.86 -1.60 -18.73
C GLU A 35 -14.38 -1.91 -18.43
N MET A 36 -13.90 -1.65 -17.21
CA MET A 36 -12.51 -1.88 -16.85
C MET A 36 -12.14 -3.36 -16.86
N GLY A 37 -10.99 -3.68 -17.46
CA GLY A 37 -10.35 -4.99 -17.35
C GLY A 37 -9.86 -5.27 -15.93
N GLU A 38 -9.34 -6.48 -15.70
CA GLU A 38 -8.81 -6.86 -14.38
C GLU A 38 -7.64 -5.97 -13.96
N PHE A 39 -6.68 -5.75 -14.86
CA PHE A 39 -5.53 -4.87 -14.62
C PHE A 39 -5.94 -3.42 -14.32
N ASP A 40 -6.88 -2.85 -15.08
CA ASP A 40 -7.33 -1.47 -14.85
C ASP A 40 -7.99 -1.30 -13.47
N LYS A 41 -8.72 -2.34 -13.00
CA LYS A 41 -9.33 -2.35 -11.67
C LYS A 41 -8.27 -2.46 -10.59
N GLU A 42 -7.30 -3.36 -10.77
CA GLU A 42 -6.16 -3.53 -9.87
C GLU A 42 -5.41 -2.21 -9.71
N LEU A 43 -4.98 -1.61 -10.82
CA LEU A 43 -4.24 -0.35 -10.83
C LEU A 43 -5.05 0.80 -10.21
N ALA A 44 -6.34 0.90 -10.51
CA ALA A 44 -7.19 1.94 -9.92
C ALA A 44 -7.30 1.83 -8.39
N ILE A 45 -7.42 0.60 -7.86
CA ILE A 45 -7.45 0.34 -6.42
C ILE A 45 -6.10 0.65 -5.78
N TYR A 46 -5.01 0.20 -6.41
CA TYR A 46 -3.66 0.48 -5.95
C TYR A 46 -3.37 1.98 -5.88
N ASP A 47 -3.62 2.72 -6.98
CA ASP A 47 -3.43 4.18 -7.04
C ASP A 47 -4.19 4.90 -5.91
N TYR A 48 -5.42 4.45 -5.63
CA TYR A 48 -6.23 5.03 -4.56
C TYR A 48 -5.62 4.74 -3.19
N LEU A 49 -5.35 3.48 -2.86
CA LEU A 49 -4.87 3.11 -1.53
C LEU A 49 -3.43 3.54 -1.24
N ALA A 50 -2.58 3.64 -2.26
CA ALA A 50 -1.22 4.18 -2.14
C ALA A 50 -1.21 5.68 -1.81
N THR A 51 -2.28 6.40 -2.13
CA THR A 51 -2.42 7.85 -1.85
C THR A 51 -3.40 8.14 -0.71
N TYR A 52 -3.99 7.09 -0.12
CA TYR A 52 -5.02 7.19 0.91
C TYR A 52 -4.49 6.79 2.28
N GLY A 53 -4.69 7.69 3.25
CA GLY A 53 -4.34 7.46 4.65
C GLY A 53 -2.84 7.44 4.91
N ALA A 54 -2.48 6.99 6.10
CA ALA A 54 -1.10 6.94 6.58
C ALA A 54 -0.78 5.61 7.28
N TYR A 55 0.50 5.29 7.38
CA TYR A 55 0.96 4.15 8.16
C TYR A 55 0.96 4.50 9.67
N ASP A 56 0.45 3.60 10.50
CA ASP A 56 0.39 3.80 11.95
C ASP A 56 1.67 3.31 12.64
N TYR A 57 2.70 4.18 12.64
CA TYR A 57 3.96 3.92 13.31
C TYR A 57 3.83 3.79 14.84
N SER A 58 2.88 4.50 15.45
CA SER A 58 2.65 4.46 16.90
C SER A 58 2.11 3.11 17.36
N SER A 59 1.09 2.58 16.69
CA SER A 59 0.55 1.25 16.99
C SER A 59 1.59 0.16 16.74
N TYR A 60 2.33 0.26 15.63
CA TYR A 60 3.41 -0.67 15.32
C TYR A 60 4.52 -0.63 16.38
N ALA A 61 4.94 0.56 16.81
CA ALA A 61 5.98 0.72 17.82
C ALA A 61 5.56 0.11 19.16
N LEU A 62 4.34 0.40 19.63
CA LEU A 62 3.83 -0.19 20.86
C LEU A 62 3.75 -1.72 20.80
N HIS A 63 3.28 -2.28 19.68
CA HIS A 63 3.20 -3.73 19.49
C HIS A 63 4.57 -4.41 19.50
N THR A 64 5.59 -3.75 18.95
CA THR A 64 6.97 -4.27 18.86
C THR A 64 7.85 -3.89 20.04
N GLY A 65 7.31 -3.20 21.05
CA GLY A 65 8.07 -2.73 22.22
C GLY A 65 9.06 -1.61 21.92
N ARG A 66 8.87 -0.87 20.83
CA ARG A 66 9.65 0.30 20.42
C ARG A 66 9.07 1.57 21.02
N PRO A 67 9.88 2.62 21.23
CA PRO A 67 9.36 3.91 21.69
C PRO A 67 8.49 4.57 20.62
N VAL A 68 7.38 5.17 21.04
CA VAL A 68 6.53 6.01 20.19
C VAL A 68 7.20 7.37 19.98
N VAL A 69 7.19 7.85 18.75
CA VAL A 69 7.67 9.18 18.38
C VAL A 69 6.58 10.21 18.72
N PRO A 70 6.85 11.26 19.53
CA PRO A 70 5.83 12.21 19.96
C PRO A 70 5.12 12.97 18.83
N GLU A 71 5.77 13.11 17.68
CA GLU A 71 5.23 13.78 16.50
C GLU A 71 4.26 12.91 15.68
N ASP A 72 4.26 11.59 15.89
CA ASP A 72 3.35 10.67 15.20
C ASP A 72 1.92 10.76 15.79
N PRO A 73 0.89 10.44 14.98
CA PRO A 73 -0.47 10.29 15.49
C PRO A 73 -0.55 9.27 16.65
N PRO A 74 -1.50 9.41 17.59
CA PRO A 74 -1.69 8.42 18.64
C PRO A 74 -2.04 7.05 18.04
N ALA A 75 -1.60 5.98 18.71
CA ALA A 75 -1.87 4.61 18.30
C ALA A 75 -3.38 4.37 18.10
N ASN A 76 -3.75 3.86 16.93
CA ASN A 76 -5.10 3.46 16.59
C ASN A 76 -5.39 2.01 17.06
N PRO A 77 -6.41 1.79 17.93
CA PRO A 77 -6.86 0.44 18.30
C PRO A 77 -7.24 -0.44 17.11
N GLU A 78 -7.68 0.16 16.01
CA GLU A 78 -8.12 -0.54 14.80
C GLU A 78 -7.00 -0.70 13.75
N ALA A 79 -5.74 -0.35 14.08
CA ALA A 79 -4.64 -0.30 13.13
C ALA A 79 -4.36 -1.64 12.42
N TYR A 80 -4.75 -2.76 13.03
CA TYR A 80 -4.51 -4.12 12.54
C TYR A 80 -5.68 -4.71 11.76
N ASN A 81 -6.66 -3.89 11.36
CA ASN A 81 -7.81 -4.38 10.59
C ASN A 81 -8.28 -3.37 9.53
N VAL A 82 -9.27 -3.81 8.75
CA VAL A 82 -9.84 -3.02 7.64
C VAL A 82 -10.50 -1.72 8.10
N TYR A 83 -11.01 -1.67 9.33
CA TYR A 83 -11.61 -0.45 9.88
C TYR A 83 -10.56 0.65 10.02
N GLY A 84 -9.41 0.36 10.65
CA GLY A 84 -8.32 1.32 10.74
C GLY A 84 -7.86 1.80 9.37
N ALA A 85 -7.76 0.89 8.40
CA ALA A 85 -7.29 1.23 7.06
C ALA A 85 -8.29 2.06 6.24
N LEU A 86 -9.56 1.67 6.19
CA LEU A 86 -10.56 2.32 5.33
C LEU A 86 -11.30 3.45 6.03
N VAL A 87 -11.71 3.26 7.28
CA VAL A 87 -12.56 4.21 8.02
C VAL A 87 -11.69 5.28 8.70
N ASP A 88 -10.67 4.87 9.46
CA ASP A 88 -9.80 5.82 10.17
C ASP A 88 -8.67 6.35 9.28
N ALA A 89 -8.39 5.67 8.16
CA ALA A 89 -7.29 5.99 7.25
C ALA A 89 -5.91 5.95 7.93
N LEU A 90 -5.76 5.11 8.95
CA LEU A 90 -4.55 4.95 9.76
C LEU A 90 -4.43 3.50 10.22
N ALA A 91 -3.50 2.76 9.60
CA ALA A 91 -3.32 1.33 9.83
C ALA A 91 -1.87 0.87 9.60
N VAL A 92 -1.55 -0.34 10.06
CA VAL A 92 -0.29 -1.04 9.79
C VAL A 92 -0.43 -2.02 8.62
N CYS A 93 0.60 -2.84 8.37
CA CYS A 93 0.65 -3.81 7.27
C CYS A 93 -0.57 -4.72 7.16
N GLU A 94 -1.11 -5.17 8.30
CA GLU A 94 -2.27 -6.03 8.33
C GLU A 94 -3.54 -5.32 7.83
N GLY A 95 -3.87 -4.17 8.42
CA GLY A 95 -5.07 -3.42 8.03
C GLY A 95 -5.03 -2.98 6.56
N TRP A 96 -3.88 -2.53 6.06
CA TRP A 96 -3.74 -2.15 4.65
C TRP A 96 -3.88 -3.34 3.70
N SER A 97 -3.26 -4.48 4.00
CA SER A 97 -3.37 -5.68 3.17
C SER A 97 -4.81 -6.20 3.10
N ASP A 98 -5.51 -6.18 4.24
CA ASP A 98 -6.91 -6.63 4.30
C ASP A 98 -7.85 -5.65 3.60
N ALA A 99 -7.53 -4.35 3.61
CA ALA A 99 -8.28 -3.35 2.84
C ALA A 99 -8.17 -3.59 1.34
N TYR A 100 -6.96 -3.87 0.83
CA TYR A 100 -6.76 -4.28 -0.57
C TYR A 100 -7.57 -5.54 -0.89
N GLN A 101 -7.45 -6.59 -0.07
CA GLN A 101 -8.16 -7.85 -0.29
C GLN A 101 -9.68 -7.65 -0.33
N LEU A 102 -10.24 -6.81 0.55
CA LEU A 102 -11.67 -6.47 0.53
C LEU A 102 -12.06 -5.79 -0.78
N LEU A 103 -11.31 -4.77 -1.20
CA LEU A 103 -11.60 -4.04 -2.45
C LEU A 103 -11.49 -4.95 -3.68
N PHE A 104 -10.47 -5.81 -3.74
CA PHE A 104 -10.30 -6.83 -4.79
C PHE A 104 -11.46 -7.82 -4.82
N THR A 105 -11.87 -8.34 -3.66
CA THR A 105 -13.02 -9.25 -3.53
C THR A 105 -14.30 -8.61 -4.09
N LEU A 106 -14.55 -7.35 -3.74
CA LEU A 106 -15.72 -6.58 -4.18
C LEU A 106 -15.74 -6.37 -5.70
N VAL A 107 -14.59 -6.16 -6.34
CA VAL A 107 -14.49 -6.03 -7.80
C VAL A 107 -14.36 -7.38 -8.54
N GLY A 108 -14.18 -8.48 -7.80
CA GLY A 108 -14.10 -9.84 -8.34
C GLY A 108 -12.71 -10.32 -8.74
N LEU A 109 -11.66 -9.63 -8.28
CA LEU A 109 -10.30 -10.11 -8.38
C LEU A 109 -10.05 -11.10 -7.24
N LYS A 110 -9.37 -12.21 -7.54
CA LYS A 110 -8.92 -13.15 -6.52
C LYS A 110 -7.65 -12.60 -5.89
N SER A 111 -7.57 -12.64 -4.57
CA SER A 111 -6.39 -12.17 -3.85
C SER A 111 -6.21 -12.87 -2.52
N GLU A 112 -4.96 -13.01 -2.11
CA GLU A 112 -4.53 -13.56 -0.84
C GLU A 112 -3.62 -12.55 -0.13
N THR A 113 -3.46 -12.69 1.18
CA THR A 113 -2.61 -11.81 1.98
C THR A 113 -1.55 -12.63 2.72
N PRO A 114 -0.52 -13.10 2.00
CA PRO A 114 0.55 -13.89 2.61
C PRO A 114 1.27 -13.10 3.70
N ILE A 115 1.81 -13.85 4.66
CA ILE A 115 2.63 -13.34 5.75
C ILE A 115 4.03 -13.91 5.58
N GLY A 116 5.04 -13.05 5.67
CA GLY A 116 6.43 -13.46 5.71
C GLY A 116 7.23 -12.42 6.47
N SER A 117 8.38 -12.03 5.92
CA SER A 117 9.23 -11.03 6.53
C SER A 117 9.74 -10.01 5.52
N LEU A 118 9.80 -8.76 5.97
CA LEU A 118 10.45 -7.66 5.28
C LEU A 118 11.62 -7.17 6.14
N SER A 119 12.85 -7.28 5.63
CA SER A 119 14.07 -6.87 6.35
C SER A 119 14.21 -7.50 7.75
N GLY A 120 13.73 -8.73 7.93
CA GLY A 120 13.79 -9.47 9.20
C GLY A 120 12.61 -9.23 10.16
N GLU A 121 11.69 -8.31 9.84
CA GLU A 121 10.49 -8.05 10.62
C GLU A 121 9.27 -8.80 10.03
N PRO A 122 8.31 -9.28 10.85
CA PRO A 122 7.06 -9.85 10.35
C PRO A 122 6.31 -8.85 9.48
N HIS A 123 5.88 -9.29 8.29
CA HIS A 123 5.22 -8.41 7.33
C HIS A 123 4.11 -9.13 6.56
N LYS A 124 3.07 -8.40 6.19
CA LYS A 124 1.92 -8.87 5.41
C LYS A 124 1.77 -7.98 4.18
N TRP A 125 1.61 -8.59 3.02
CA TRP A 125 1.38 -7.92 1.74
C TRP A 125 0.21 -8.56 1.01
N VAL A 126 -0.02 -8.16 -0.24
CA VAL A 126 -1.14 -8.64 -1.04
C VAL A 126 -0.63 -9.38 -2.27
N SER A 127 -1.20 -10.54 -2.54
CA SER A 127 -1.05 -11.26 -3.80
C SER A 127 -2.37 -11.27 -4.53
N VAL A 128 -2.39 -10.88 -5.80
CA VAL A 128 -3.62 -10.75 -6.59
C VAL A 128 -3.46 -11.44 -7.95
N GLN A 129 -4.53 -12.09 -8.41
CA GLN A 129 -4.58 -12.72 -9.71
C GLN A 129 -5.23 -11.77 -10.73
N VAL A 130 -4.51 -11.49 -11.80
CA VAL A 130 -4.93 -10.64 -12.92
C VAL A 130 -4.64 -11.36 -14.23
N ASP A 131 -5.67 -11.52 -15.07
CA ASP A 131 -5.61 -12.24 -16.34
C ASP A 131 -5.03 -13.66 -16.20
N GLY A 132 -5.29 -14.32 -15.07
CA GLY A 132 -4.83 -15.68 -14.76
C GLY A 132 -3.44 -15.76 -14.12
N GLU A 133 -2.70 -14.65 -14.09
CA GLU A 133 -1.34 -14.56 -13.57
C GLU A 133 -1.33 -13.92 -12.17
N TRP A 134 -0.38 -14.30 -11.32
CA TRP A 134 -0.28 -13.77 -9.96
C TRP A 134 0.78 -12.67 -9.85
N TYR A 135 0.51 -11.68 -9.01
CA TYR A 135 1.34 -10.52 -8.75
C TYR A 135 1.35 -10.16 -7.27
N GLN A 136 2.41 -9.50 -6.80
CA GLN A 136 2.51 -8.99 -5.43
C GLN A 136 2.43 -7.47 -5.39
N ILE A 137 1.78 -6.96 -4.34
CA ILE A 137 1.62 -5.54 -4.04
C ILE A 137 2.06 -5.30 -2.60
N GLU A 138 2.95 -4.32 -2.42
CA GLU A 138 3.34 -3.85 -1.11
C GLU A 138 2.32 -2.82 -0.62
N ALA A 139 1.46 -3.25 0.30
CA ALA A 139 0.24 -2.53 0.68
C ALA A 139 0.49 -1.28 1.54
N THR A 140 1.68 -1.13 2.12
CA THR A 140 1.93 -0.16 3.20
C THR A 140 2.59 1.13 2.77
N LYS A 141 3.34 1.12 1.66
CA LYS A 141 4.00 2.32 1.16
C LYS A 141 2.96 3.33 0.66
N LYS A 142 3.08 4.57 1.14
CA LYS A 142 2.23 5.70 0.76
C LYS A 142 3.02 6.72 -0.04
N ALA A 143 2.46 7.25 -1.13
CA ALA A 143 3.13 8.30 -1.91
C ALA A 143 2.13 9.21 -2.66
N GLU A 144 2.66 10.19 -3.38
CA GLU A 144 1.89 10.99 -4.33
C GLU A 144 1.55 10.17 -5.59
N LYS A 145 0.36 10.42 -6.16
CA LYS A 145 -0.12 9.73 -7.35
C LYS A 145 0.85 9.93 -8.53
N GLY A 146 1.24 8.84 -9.18
CA GLY A 146 2.12 8.90 -10.35
C GLY A 146 3.61 8.98 -10.02
N SER A 147 3.99 8.83 -8.75
CA SER A 147 5.40 8.68 -8.38
C SER A 147 5.97 7.39 -8.97
N SER A 148 6.86 7.51 -9.97
CA SER A 148 7.47 6.36 -10.64
C SER A 148 8.31 5.49 -9.69
N SER A 149 8.94 6.09 -8.68
CA SER A 149 9.72 5.38 -7.65
C SER A 149 8.85 4.50 -6.74
N LEU A 150 7.56 4.84 -6.58
CA LEU A 150 6.65 4.02 -5.79
C LEU A 150 6.33 2.72 -6.53
N TYR A 151 5.91 2.80 -7.80
CA TYR A 151 5.50 1.62 -8.56
C TYR A 151 6.62 0.59 -8.65
N SER A 152 7.87 1.02 -8.91
CA SER A 152 9.02 0.14 -9.16
C SER A 152 9.43 -0.76 -7.99
N SER A 153 8.88 -0.51 -6.79
CA SER A 153 9.18 -1.27 -5.57
C SER A 153 7.95 -1.78 -4.83
N THR A 154 6.75 -1.52 -5.33
CA THR A 154 5.52 -1.81 -4.57
C THR A 154 4.35 -2.32 -5.39
N PHE A 155 4.42 -2.30 -6.72
CA PHE A 155 3.32 -2.74 -7.59
C PHE A 155 3.75 -3.84 -8.55
N ASN A 156 2.97 -4.91 -8.62
CA ASN A 156 3.12 -6.05 -9.51
C ASN A 156 4.55 -6.61 -9.65
N PHE A 157 5.30 -6.61 -8.54
CA PHE A 157 6.62 -7.22 -8.49
C PHE A 157 6.51 -8.74 -8.37
N THR A 158 7.49 -9.45 -8.93
CA THR A 158 7.51 -10.91 -8.85
C THR A 158 8.00 -11.42 -7.49
N TYR A 159 7.77 -12.69 -7.20
CA TYR A 159 8.32 -13.39 -6.04
C TYR A 159 9.85 -13.30 -5.99
N GLN A 160 10.50 -13.52 -7.13
CA GLN A 160 11.96 -13.41 -7.23
C GLN A 160 12.41 -11.98 -6.94
N ASP A 161 11.67 -11.00 -7.44
CA ASP A 161 12.00 -9.59 -7.24
C ASP A 161 11.87 -9.15 -5.78
N ALA A 162 10.84 -9.65 -5.10
CA ALA A 162 10.65 -9.44 -3.68
C ALA A 162 11.86 -9.94 -2.87
N ASN A 163 12.32 -11.15 -3.19
CA ASN A 163 13.44 -11.77 -2.49
C ASN A 163 14.78 -11.11 -2.80
N ASP A 164 15.07 -10.86 -4.08
CA ASP A 164 16.40 -10.44 -4.52
C ASP A 164 16.65 -8.94 -4.29
N PHE A 165 15.61 -8.11 -4.42
CA PHE A 165 15.77 -6.65 -4.43
C PHE A 165 15.03 -5.97 -3.29
N LEU A 166 13.95 -6.57 -2.77
CA LEU A 166 13.12 -5.93 -1.75
C LEU A 166 13.39 -6.47 -0.33
N SER A 167 14.32 -7.41 -0.15
CA SER A 167 14.61 -8.05 1.15
C SER A 167 13.40 -8.78 1.77
N TYR A 168 12.51 -9.31 0.93
CA TYR A 168 11.39 -10.12 1.39
C TYR A 168 11.89 -11.54 1.62
N SER A 169 11.27 -12.23 2.56
CA SER A 169 11.37 -13.68 2.66
C SER A 169 10.00 -14.27 2.98
N GLY A 170 9.70 -15.40 2.33
CA GLY A 170 8.32 -15.81 2.14
C GLY A 170 7.68 -15.10 0.95
N GLY A 171 6.44 -15.40 0.63
CA GLY A 171 5.90 -14.98 -0.66
C GLY A 171 4.73 -15.80 -1.12
N ASP A 172 4.06 -15.29 -2.14
CA ASP A 172 3.32 -16.15 -3.04
C ASP A 172 4.21 -16.56 -4.21
N GLU A 173 4.72 -17.80 -4.17
CA GLU A 173 5.59 -18.35 -5.22
C GLU A 173 4.90 -18.45 -6.59
N ARG A 174 3.56 -18.28 -6.66
CA ARG A 174 2.85 -18.19 -7.95
C ARG A 174 3.12 -16.88 -8.67
N ALA A 175 3.55 -15.83 -7.97
CA ALA A 175 3.72 -14.49 -8.51
C ALA A 175 5.00 -14.34 -9.35
N ILE A 176 5.09 -15.07 -10.46
CA ILE A 176 6.29 -15.12 -11.32
C ILE A 176 6.12 -14.36 -12.64
N SER A 177 4.92 -13.83 -12.89
CA SER A 177 4.56 -13.26 -14.17
C SER A 177 5.17 -11.88 -14.37
N GLN A 178 5.67 -11.63 -15.58
CA GLN A 178 6.32 -10.37 -15.95
C GLN A 178 5.43 -9.47 -16.81
N LYS A 179 4.20 -9.92 -17.12
CA LYS A 179 3.29 -9.24 -18.06
C LYS A 179 2.93 -7.82 -17.60
N TYR A 180 2.74 -7.60 -16.30
CA TYR A 180 2.40 -6.30 -15.72
C TYR A 180 3.50 -5.73 -14.79
N ASP A 181 4.70 -6.30 -14.85
CA ASP A 181 5.91 -5.93 -14.10
C ASP A 181 6.73 -4.80 -14.81
N TYR A 182 6.22 -4.24 -15.89
CA TYR A 182 6.98 -3.36 -16.80
C TYR A 182 7.53 -2.09 -16.14
N MET A 183 6.86 -1.58 -15.09
CA MET A 183 7.35 -0.40 -14.35
C MET A 183 8.56 -0.71 -13.47
N ASN A 184 8.63 -1.91 -12.88
CA ASN A 184 9.79 -2.36 -12.11
C ASN A 184 11.01 -2.52 -13.01
N ARG A 185 10.84 -3.03 -14.24
CA ARG A 185 11.96 -3.24 -15.18
C ARG A 185 12.55 -1.97 -15.74
N MET A 186 11.72 -0.99 -16.10
CA MET A 186 12.22 0.27 -16.64
C MET A 186 13.16 1.00 -15.67
N ASP A 187 12.89 0.91 -14.37
CA ASP A 187 13.76 1.52 -13.35
C ASP A 187 15.01 0.67 -13.07
N ARG A 188 14.91 -0.67 -13.07
CA ARG A 188 16.05 -1.57 -12.86
C ARG A 188 17.02 -1.61 -14.03
N GLU A 189 16.53 -1.59 -15.26
CA GLU A 189 17.38 -1.45 -16.46
C GLU A 189 18.11 -0.10 -16.48
N ARG A 190 17.54 0.93 -15.84
CA ARG A 190 18.18 2.24 -15.67
C ARG A 190 19.18 2.27 -14.51
N ASN A 191 19.06 1.39 -13.52
CA ASN A 191 19.95 1.40 -12.37
C ASN A 191 20.05 0.01 -11.67
N PRO A 192 20.82 -0.93 -12.23
CA PRO A 192 20.82 -2.34 -11.82
C PRO A 192 21.43 -2.61 -10.43
N ASP A 193 22.18 -1.66 -9.88
CA ASP A 193 22.97 -1.85 -8.65
C ASP A 193 22.36 -1.22 -7.40
N LYS A 194 21.20 -0.52 -7.51
CA LYS A 194 20.59 0.18 -6.37
C LYS A 194 19.40 -0.57 -5.79
N SER A 195 19.40 -0.71 -4.46
CA SER A 195 18.25 -1.23 -3.72
C SER A 195 17.12 -0.19 -3.66
N PRO A 196 15.85 -0.58 -3.83
CA PRO A 196 14.70 0.32 -3.74
C PRO A 196 14.51 1.01 -2.38
N PHE A 197 15.22 0.60 -1.33
CA PHE A 197 15.25 1.30 -0.04
C PHE A 197 16.30 2.43 0.02
N GLU A 198 17.32 2.40 -0.85
CA GLU A 198 18.33 3.46 -0.93
C GLU A 198 17.74 4.75 -1.52
N PHE A 199 16.61 4.67 -2.22
CA PHE A 199 15.88 5.83 -2.74
C PHE A 199 15.09 6.57 -1.67
N GLU A 200 14.56 5.89 -0.65
CA GLU A 200 13.86 6.56 0.46
C GLU A 200 14.84 7.37 1.32
N GLU A 201 16.06 6.87 1.53
CA GLU A 201 17.12 7.60 2.22
C GLU A 201 17.65 8.78 1.38
N GLU A 202 17.85 8.60 0.07
CA GLU A 202 18.26 9.67 -0.84
C GLU A 202 17.16 10.74 -1.02
N GLU A 203 15.88 10.34 -1.07
CA GLU A 203 14.75 11.27 -1.21
C GLU A 203 14.42 11.97 0.12
N ALA A 204 14.53 11.30 1.27
CA ALA A 204 14.48 11.93 2.58
C ALA A 204 15.66 12.90 2.78
N ALA A 205 16.87 12.53 2.35
CA ALA A 205 18.02 13.42 2.36
C ALA A 205 17.84 14.61 1.40
N ALA A 206 17.28 14.40 0.20
CA ALA A 206 16.98 15.46 -0.75
C ALA A 206 15.84 16.37 -0.28
N ALA A 207 14.81 15.83 0.36
CA ALA A 207 13.72 16.58 0.98
C ALA A 207 14.23 17.41 2.16
N ALA A 208 15.08 16.83 3.01
CA ALA A 208 15.77 17.54 4.09
C ALA A 208 16.66 18.67 3.55
N GLU A 209 17.37 18.45 2.43
CA GLU A 209 18.20 19.48 1.82
C GLU A 209 17.37 20.59 1.16
N ARG A 210 16.27 20.25 0.47
CA ARG A 210 15.29 21.22 -0.06
C ARG A 210 14.67 22.06 1.07
N ALA A 211 14.34 21.45 2.21
CA ALA A 211 13.81 22.14 3.38
C ALA A 211 14.84 23.11 4.01
N LYS A 212 16.13 22.71 4.08
CA LYS A 212 17.22 23.60 4.52
C LYS A 212 17.43 24.78 3.57
N VAL A 213 17.37 24.54 2.26
CA VAL A 213 17.50 25.60 1.23
C VAL A 213 16.33 26.58 1.31
N ALA A 214 15.09 26.09 1.45
CA ALA A 214 13.91 26.92 1.64
C ALA A 214 14.00 27.78 2.92
N THR A 215 14.46 27.19 4.04
CA THR A 215 14.64 27.89 5.32
C THR A 215 15.75 28.96 5.25
N ARG A 216 16.84 28.70 4.53
CA ARG A 216 17.90 29.69 4.25
C ARG A 216 17.43 30.84 3.35
N GLN A 217 16.52 30.58 2.42
CA GLN A 217 15.95 31.61 1.56
C GLN A 217 14.93 32.49 2.29
N LEU A 218 14.18 31.93 3.25
CA LEU A 218 13.24 32.69 4.09
C LEU A 218 13.96 33.58 5.11
N THR A 219 15.02 33.08 5.76
CA THR A 219 15.81 33.86 6.73
C THR A 219 16.62 34.99 6.10
N ARG A 220 16.98 34.89 4.81
CA ARG A 220 17.60 36.00 4.06
C ARG A 220 16.62 37.09 3.63
N LYS A 221 15.31 36.82 3.60
CA LYS A 221 14.26 37.81 3.28
C LYS A 221 13.71 38.54 4.50
N SER A 222 14.07 38.12 5.72
CA SER A 222 13.57 38.69 6.98
C SER A 222 14.62 39.47 7.79
N THR A 223 15.84 39.64 7.28
CA THR A 223 16.82 40.57 7.85
C THR A 223 16.72 41.91 7.11
N PRO A 224 16.34 43.00 7.78
CA PRO A 224 16.22 44.33 7.17
C PRO A 224 17.57 44.92 6.72
#